data_AF-A0A7C4EA02-F1
#
_entry.id   AF-A0A7C4EA02-F1
#
_cell.length_a   1.000
_cell.length_b   1.000
_cell.length_c   1.000
_cell.angle_alpha   90.00
_cell.angle_beta   90.00
_cell.angle_gamma   90.00
#
_symmetry.space_group_name_H-M   'P 1'
#
loop_
_entity.id
_entity.type
_entity.pdbx_description
1 polymer ?
#
loop_
_entity_poly.entity_id
_entity_poly.type
_entity_poly.pdbx_seq_one_letter_code
_entity_poly.pdbx_strand_id
1 'polypeptide(L)'
;MRKIFVLLVCIFIYGLSFGQNERKFIRRGNEQFDKKKYSQSEVQYRKALNKEVNSFEASFNLADALYKQGKYDEAMQQFLSLTGATKDKKKLAQVYHNMGNALLKANKLNESIEAYKEALRNNPEDMDTKYNLSYALKMAKNGQNQQNQKQDQQQKDQQQQQQLQQQQQQQQQQQQQQQQQQQQQQQDGKKDDKKMSKEEAAMMLQAIENDEKQLQQEIREKRVSTKEFKVLKDW
;
A
#
# COMPACT_ATOMS: atom_id res chain seq x y z
N MET A 1 -25.31 78.56 18.28
CA MET A 1 -24.98 78.11 16.90
C MET A 1 -23.48 77.88 16.71
N ARG A 2 -22.63 78.91 16.76
CA ARG A 2 -21.18 78.79 16.45
C ARG A 2 -20.39 77.82 17.34
N LYS A 3 -20.70 77.73 18.65
CA LYS A 3 -20.05 76.79 19.59
C LYS A 3 -20.46 75.32 19.40
N ILE A 4 -21.72 75.07 18.99
CA ILE A 4 -22.23 73.72 18.69
C ILE A 4 -21.60 73.19 17.40
N PHE A 5 -21.43 74.08 16.41
CA PHE A 5 -20.74 73.74 15.15
C PHE A 5 -19.26 73.39 15.39
N VAL A 6 -18.55 74.15 16.23
CA VAL A 6 -17.15 73.84 16.61
C VAL A 6 -17.05 72.50 17.36
N LEU A 7 -18.00 72.20 18.27
CA LEU A 7 -18.04 70.92 18.98
C LEU A 7 -18.30 69.72 18.05
N LEU A 8 -19.21 69.86 17.09
CA LEU A 8 -19.50 68.83 16.08
C LEU A 8 -18.31 68.61 15.13
N VAL A 9 -17.62 69.67 14.73
CA VAL A 9 -16.39 69.58 13.92
C VAL A 9 -15.26 68.88 14.70
N CYS A 10 -15.09 69.18 16.00
CA CYS A 10 -14.12 68.47 16.83
C CYS A 10 -14.43 66.97 16.96
N ILE A 11 -15.68 66.59 17.22
CA ILE A 11 -16.08 65.16 17.31
C ILE A 11 -15.85 64.43 15.97
N PHE A 12 -16.12 65.09 14.85
CA PHE A 12 -15.88 64.55 13.53
C PHE A 12 -14.37 64.33 13.23
N ILE A 13 -13.51 65.26 13.68
CA ILE A 13 -12.04 65.14 13.52
C ILE A 13 -11.45 64.04 14.42
N TYR A 14 -11.98 63.86 15.64
CA TYR A 14 -11.55 62.76 16.53
C TYR A 14 -11.98 61.37 16.02
N GLY A 15 -13.13 61.27 15.35
CA GLY A 15 -13.59 60.01 14.73
C GLY A 15 -12.72 59.53 13.57
N LEU A 16 -12.02 60.42 12.87
CA LEU A 16 -11.18 60.09 11.71
C LEU A 16 -9.78 59.55 12.08
N SER A 17 -9.37 59.64 13.36
CA SER A 17 -8.02 59.24 13.80
C SER A 17 -7.88 57.74 14.07
N PHE A 18 -8.98 56.99 14.15
CA PHE A 18 -8.92 55.55 14.47
C PHE A 18 -8.70 54.65 13.25
N GLY A 19 -9.17 55.02 12.05
CA GLY A 19 -9.12 54.16 10.84
C GLY A 19 -7.83 54.22 10.00
N GLN A 20 -6.82 55.02 10.39
CA GLN A 20 -5.56 55.11 9.63
C GLN A 20 -4.45 54.18 10.16
N ASN A 21 -4.66 53.52 11.30
CA ASN A 21 -3.56 52.86 12.00
C ASN A 21 -3.32 51.41 11.55
N GLU A 22 -4.35 50.64 11.14
CA GLU A 22 -4.13 49.26 10.67
C GLU A 22 -3.47 49.21 9.29
N ARG A 23 -3.81 50.13 8.39
CA ARG A 23 -3.32 50.15 6.99
C ARG A 23 -1.79 50.20 6.88
N LYS A 24 -1.12 50.89 7.81
CA LYS A 24 0.35 50.93 7.88
C LYS A 24 0.93 49.55 8.15
N PHE A 25 0.30 48.78 9.04
CA PHE A 25 0.71 47.41 9.34
C PHE A 25 0.41 46.47 8.17
N ILE A 26 -0.74 46.60 7.51
CA ILE A 26 -1.06 45.83 6.29
C ILE A 26 -0.01 46.09 5.21
N ARG A 27 0.33 47.35 4.91
CA ARG A 27 1.34 47.70 3.90
C ARG A 27 2.70 47.08 4.22
N ARG A 28 3.17 47.22 5.47
CA ARG A 28 4.41 46.58 5.92
C ARG A 28 4.34 45.06 5.84
N GLY A 29 3.18 44.47 6.15
CA GLY A 29 2.94 43.05 6.00
C GLY A 29 3.12 42.61 4.54
N ASN A 30 2.49 43.32 3.60
CA ASN A 30 2.60 43.07 2.17
C ASN A 30 4.06 43.20 1.69
N GLU A 31 4.77 44.25 2.11
CA GLU A 31 6.20 44.42 1.80
C GLU A 31 7.07 43.25 2.29
N GLN A 32 6.78 42.68 3.46
CA GLN A 32 7.49 41.49 3.96
C GLN A 32 7.05 40.22 3.22
N PHE A 33 5.77 40.11 2.86
CA PHE A 33 5.22 39.00 2.11
C PHE A 33 5.86 38.91 0.72
N ASP A 34 6.00 40.04 0.02
CA ASP A 34 6.67 40.12 -1.29
C ASP A 34 8.15 39.73 -1.21
N LYS A 35 8.80 40.05 -0.09
CA LYS A 35 10.17 39.60 0.24
C LYS A 35 10.24 38.15 0.71
N LYS A 36 9.13 37.40 0.65
CA LYS A 36 8.97 36.01 1.11
C LYS A 36 9.26 35.80 2.60
N LYS A 37 9.23 36.87 3.40
CA LYS A 37 9.43 36.85 4.85
C LYS A 37 8.09 36.63 5.56
N TYR A 38 7.50 35.47 5.34
CA TYR A 38 6.11 35.19 5.71
C TYR A 38 5.84 35.24 7.22
N SER A 39 6.79 34.82 8.07
CA SER A 39 6.63 34.95 9.52
C SER A 39 6.64 36.42 9.98
N GLN A 40 7.37 37.29 9.26
CA GLN A 40 7.37 38.73 9.56
C GLN A 40 6.10 39.40 9.05
N SER A 41 5.58 38.99 7.88
CA SER A 41 4.29 39.48 7.37
C SER A 41 3.14 39.09 8.30
N GLU A 42 3.12 37.84 8.80
CA GLU A 42 2.19 37.37 9.82
C GLU A 42 2.13 38.32 11.03
N VAL A 43 3.29 38.67 11.59
CA VAL A 43 3.38 39.60 12.74
C VAL A 43 2.77 40.95 12.41
N GLN A 44 2.97 41.49 11.21
CA GLN A 44 2.38 42.77 10.84
C GLN A 44 0.87 42.66 10.63
N TYR A 45 0.37 41.60 10.00
CA TYR A 45 -1.08 41.41 9.84
C TYR A 45 -1.79 41.21 11.18
N ARG A 46 -1.19 40.49 12.14
CA ARG A 46 -1.71 40.42 13.51
C ARG A 46 -1.72 41.79 14.21
N LYS A 47 -0.70 42.63 13.99
CA LYS A 47 -0.71 44.02 14.48
C LYS A 47 -1.82 44.87 13.84
N ALA A 48 -2.13 44.63 12.56
CA ALA A 48 -3.27 45.27 11.90
C ALA A 48 -4.59 44.85 12.56
N LEU A 49 -4.78 43.55 12.83
CA LEU A 49 -5.97 43.03 13.49
C LEU A 49 -6.11 43.47 14.95
N ASN A 50 -5.01 43.75 15.65
CA ASN A 50 -5.05 44.37 16.98
C ASN A 50 -5.54 45.84 16.94
N LYS A 51 -5.49 46.49 15.77
CA LYS A 51 -6.03 47.84 15.56
C LYS A 51 -7.46 47.82 15.05
N GLU A 52 -7.75 46.92 14.11
CA GLU A 52 -9.08 46.73 13.54
C GLU A 52 -9.39 45.23 13.43
N VAL A 53 -10.14 44.70 14.40
CA VAL A 53 -10.40 43.26 14.56
C VAL A 53 -11.17 42.68 13.38
N ASN A 54 -12.00 43.48 12.72
CA ASN A 54 -12.86 43.04 11.61
C ASN A 54 -12.29 43.38 10.23
N SER A 55 -10.98 43.66 10.13
CA SER A 55 -10.33 43.98 8.86
C SER A 55 -10.23 42.75 7.95
N PHE A 56 -11.10 42.68 6.94
CA PHE A 56 -11.10 41.62 5.93
C PHE A 56 -9.73 41.46 5.26
N GLU A 57 -9.11 42.58 4.84
CA GLU A 57 -7.82 42.56 4.15
C GLU A 57 -6.70 42.03 5.05
N ALA A 58 -6.64 42.45 6.31
CA ALA A 58 -5.63 41.95 7.25
C ALA A 58 -5.80 40.46 7.54
N SER A 59 -7.03 39.99 7.75
CA SER A 59 -7.33 38.57 7.97
C SER A 59 -7.05 37.72 6.73
N PHE A 60 -7.38 38.21 5.53
CA PHE A 60 -7.09 37.53 4.26
C PHE A 60 -5.58 37.38 4.06
N ASN A 61 -4.82 38.47 4.22
CA ASN A 61 -3.38 38.44 4.03
C ASN A 61 -2.66 37.65 5.15
N LEU A 62 -3.22 37.61 6.36
CA LEU A 62 -2.76 36.73 7.45
C LEU A 62 -2.91 35.26 7.04
N ALA A 63 -4.07 34.88 6.52
CA ALA A 63 -4.33 33.51 6.05
C ALA A 63 -3.35 33.11 4.93
N ASP A 64 -3.09 34.00 3.97
CA ASP A 64 -2.09 33.79 2.91
C ASP A 64 -0.68 33.62 3.48
N ALA A 65 -0.28 34.43 4.46
CA ALA A 65 1.02 34.31 5.12
C ALA A 65 1.18 32.98 5.88
N LEU A 66 0.13 32.51 6.53
CA LEU A 66 0.09 31.20 7.20
C LEU A 66 0.19 30.06 6.18
N TYR A 67 -0.55 30.15 5.08
CA TYR A 67 -0.49 29.19 3.98
C TYR A 67 0.93 29.09 3.40
N LYS A 68 1.60 30.23 3.14
CA LYS A 68 2.98 30.25 2.64
C LYS A 68 4.01 29.70 3.62
N GLN A 69 3.71 29.70 4.92
CA GLN A 69 4.53 29.05 5.96
C GLN A 69 4.27 27.54 6.08
N GLY A 70 3.30 26.98 5.36
CA GLY A 70 2.89 25.58 5.51
C GLY A 70 1.95 25.32 6.68
N LYS A 71 1.50 26.37 7.38
CA LYS A 71 0.56 26.30 8.51
C LYS A 71 -0.87 26.20 7.99
N TYR A 72 -1.19 25.11 7.29
CA TYR A 72 -2.42 24.99 6.51
C TYR A 72 -3.69 25.00 7.38
N ASP A 73 -3.68 24.35 8.55
CA ASP A 73 -4.86 24.32 9.42
C ASP A 73 -5.16 25.71 10.02
N GLU A 74 -4.13 26.46 10.43
CA GLU A 74 -4.32 27.85 10.90
C GLU A 74 -4.80 28.77 9.76
N ALA A 75 -4.25 28.61 8.55
CA ALA A 75 -4.72 29.35 7.38
C ALA A 75 -6.20 29.06 7.09
N MET A 76 -6.61 27.80 7.17
CA MET A 76 -8.00 27.37 6.98
C MET A 76 -8.94 27.97 8.00
N GLN A 77 -8.55 28.08 9.28
CA GLN A 77 -9.36 28.75 10.30
C GLN A 77 -9.59 30.23 9.95
N GLN A 78 -8.55 30.92 9.49
CA GLN A 78 -8.67 32.33 9.08
C GLN A 78 -9.57 32.47 7.84
N PHE A 79 -9.36 31.67 6.80
CA PHE A 79 -10.22 31.70 5.62
C PHE A 79 -11.68 31.37 5.92
N LEU A 80 -11.94 30.37 6.78
CA LEU A 80 -13.31 30.02 7.16
C LEU A 80 -14.01 31.18 7.89
N SER A 81 -13.30 31.95 8.72
CA SER A 81 -13.89 33.13 9.35
C SER A 81 -14.30 34.21 8.32
N LEU A 82 -13.53 34.34 7.23
CA LEU A 82 -13.77 35.31 6.17
C LEU A 82 -15.01 35.01 5.33
N THR A 83 -15.41 33.74 5.18
CA THR A 83 -16.62 33.38 4.43
C THR A 83 -17.90 33.89 5.12
N GLY A 84 -17.89 34.00 6.46
CA GLY A 84 -18.97 34.60 7.24
C GLY A 84 -18.93 36.13 7.31
N ALA A 85 -17.75 36.73 7.08
CA ALA A 85 -17.52 38.16 7.23
C ALA A 85 -17.91 39.01 5.99
N THR A 86 -18.15 38.37 4.83
CA THR A 86 -18.49 39.08 3.60
C THR A 86 -19.57 38.37 2.80
N LYS A 87 -20.37 39.14 2.05
CA LYS A 87 -21.32 38.64 1.04
C LYS A 87 -20.88 38.96 -0.40
N ASP A 88 -19.74 39.62 -0.57
CA ASP A 88 -19.17 39.95 -1.87
C ASP A 88 -18.70 38.68 -2.57
N LYS A 89 -19.33 38.35 -3.70
CA LYS A 89 -19.02 37.16 -4.49
C LYS A 89 -17.56 37.10 -4.94
N LYS A 90 -16.95 38.22 -5.34
CA LYS A 90 -15.55 38.23 -5.78
C LYS A 90 -14.62 37.89 -4.63
N LYS A 91 -14.86 38.45 -3.44
CA LYS A 91 -14.10 38.12 -2.23
C LYS A 91 -14.32 36.68 -1.79
N LEU A 92 -15.56 36.19 -1.81
CA LEU A 92 -15.88 34.80 -1.50
C LEU A 92 -15.16 33.84 -2.46
N ALA A 93 -15.16 34.14 -3.76
CA ALA A 93 -14.43 33.34 -4.74
C ALA A 93 -12.93 33.23 -4.40
N GLN A 94 -12.29 34.35 -4.07
CA GLN A 94 -10.87 34.38 -3.68
C GLN A 94 -10.60 33.57 -2.40
N VAL A 95 -11.46 33.71 -1.39
CA VAL A 95 -11.34 32.96 -0.13
C VAL A 95 -11.46 31.46 -0.40
N TYR A 96 -12.49 31.02 -1.11
CA TYR A 96 -12.68 29.61 -1.44
C TYR A 96 -11.57 29.06 -2.34
N HIS A 97 -11.02 29.86 -3.26
CA HIS A 97 -9.86 29.48 -4.06
C HIS A 97 -8.64 29.18 -3.17
N ASN A 98 -8.32 30.08 -2.23
CA ASN A 98 -7.20 29.89 -1.32
C ASN A 98 -7.43 28.78 -0.30
N MET A 99 -8.67 28.56 0.15
CA MET A 99 -9.04 27.37 0.94
C MET A 99 -8.75 26.09 0.15
N GLY A 100 -9.16 26.03 -1.12
CA GLY A 100 -8.87 24.90 -2.00
C GLY A 100 -7.37 24.64 -2.10
N ASN A 101 -6.55 25.69 -2.27
CA ASN A 101 -5.09 25.58 -2.31
C ASN A 101 -4.51 25.05 -0.99
N ALA A 102 -4.96 25.57 0.15
CA ALA A 102 -4.50 25.13 1.47
C ALA A 102 -4.86 23.66 1.74
N LEU A 103 -6.10 23.26 1.44
CA LEU A 103 -6.58 21.87 1.57
C LEU A 103 -5.81 20.91 0.67
N LEU A 104 -5.52 21.32 -0.57
CA LEU A 104 -4.73 20.53 -1.50
C LEU A 104 -3.33 20.26 -0.96
N LYS A 105 -2.67 21.29 -0.42
CA LYS A 105 -1.34 21.16 0.20
C LYS A 105 -1.35 20.37 1.50
N ALA A 106 -2.46 20.40 2.23
CA ALA A 106 -2.70 19.54 3.40
C ALA A 106 -3.11 18.10 3.03
N ASN A 107 -3.08 17.72 1.74
CA ASN A 107 -3.50 16.42 1.23
C ASN A 107 -4.98 16.05 1.51
N LYS A 108 -5.82 17.06 1.79
CA LYS A 108 -7.27 16.97 1.98
C LYS A 108 -7.98 17.14 0.64
N LEU A 109 -7.81 16.14 -0.23
CA LEU A 109 -8.08 16.28 -1.67
C LEU A 109 -9.56 16.49 -2.00
N ASN A 110 -10.46 15.79 -1.32
CA ASN A 110 -11.90 15.89 -1.59
C ASN A 110 -12.44 17.25 -1.13
N GLU A 111 -12.00 17.72 0.03
CA GLU A 111 -12.37 19.02 0.58
C GLU A 111 -11.83 20.16 -0.29
N SER A 112 -10.63 20.01 -0.84
CA SER A 112 -10.06 20.95 -1.81
C SER A 112 -10.93 21.08 -3.06
N ILE A 113 -11.41 19.95 -3.60
CA ILE A 113 -12.32 19.93 -4.75
C ILE A 113 -13.60 20.71 -4.46
N GLU A 114 -14.21 20.50 -3.29
CA GLU A 114 -15.43 21.22 -2.92
C GLU A 114 -15.17 22.73 -2.73
N ALA A 115 -14.06 23.12 -2.10
CA ALA A 115 -13.69 24.52 -1.97
C ALA A 115 -13.49 25.20 -3.35
N TYR A 116 -12.81 24.55 -4.30
CA TYR A 116 -12.70 25.10 -5.66
C TYR A 116 -14.04 25.19 -6.39
N LYS A 117 -14.96 24.25 -6.16
CA LYS A 117 -16.32 24.35 -6.71
C LYS A 117 -17.06 25.57 -6.13
N GLU A 118 -16.98 25.82 -4.82
CA GLU A 118 -17.58 27.01 -4.21
C GLU A 118 -16.97 28.30 -4.76
N ALA A 119 -15.65 28.32 -5.00
CA ALA A 119 -14.98 29.45 -5.64
C ALA A 119 -15.58 29.73 -7.04
N LEU A 120 -15.74 28.69 -7.86
CA LEU A 120 -16.33 28.82 -9.21
C LEU A 120 -17.82 29.14 -9.20
N ARG A 121 -18.59 28.75 -8.18
CA ARG A 121 -19.99 29.20 -8.02
C ARG A 121 -20.08 30.70 -7.79
N ASN A 122 -19.07 31.29 -7.14
CA ASN A 122 -19.00 32.71 -6.88
C ASN A 122 -18.35 33.50 -8.04
N ASN A 123 -17.37 32.91 -8.72
CA ASN A 123 -16.73 33.45 -9.93
C ASN A 123 -16.48 32.35 -10.98
N PRO A 124 -17.42 32.12 -11.91
CA PRO A 124 -17.29 31.07 -12.92
C PRO A 124 -16.16 31.28 -13.93
N GLU A 125 -15.63 32.50 -14.07
CA GLU A 125 -14.61 32.85 -15.07
C GLU A 125 -13.17 32.72 -14.54
N ASP A 126 -12.99 32.30 -13.28
CA ASP A 126 -11.67 32.12 -12.69
C ASP A 126 -10.94 30.90 -13.30
N MET A 127 -10.06 31.18 -14.26
CA MET A 127 -9.27 30.17 -14.96
C MET A 127 -8.26 29.47 -14.06
N ASP A 128 -7.68 30.17 -13.09
CA ASP A 128 -6.72 29.59 -12.13
C ASP A 128 -7.43 28.58 -11.24
N THR A 129 -8.65 28.91 -10.78
CA THR A 129 -9.48 27.97 -10.04
C THR A 129 -9.87 26.75 -10.89
N LYS A 130 -10.27 26.93 -12.16
CA LYS A 130 -10.60 25.80 -13.07
C LYS A 130 -9.40 24.87 -13.25
N TYR A 131 -8.21 25.43 -13.42
CA TYR A 131 -6.98 24.66 -13.54
C TYR A 131 -6.71 23.85 -12.26
N ASN A 132 -6.78 24.49 -11.10
CA ASN A 132 -6.53 23.83 -9.81
C ASN A 132 -7.57 22.74 -9.50
N LEU A 133 -8.85 22.98 -9.80
CA LEU A 133 -9.90 21.97 -9.69
C LEU A 133 -9.61 20.77 -10.59
N SER A 134 -9.23 21.01 -11.85
CA SER A 134 -8.89 19.95 -12.80
C SER A 134 -7.70 19.12 -12.33
N TYR A 135 -6.69 19.78 -11.77
CA TYR A 135 -5.54 19.12 -11.16
C TYR A 135 -5.94 18.25 -9.97
N ALA A 136 -6.75 18.79 -9.05
CA ALA A 136 -7.24 18.05 -7.88
C ALA A 136 -8.08 16.82 -8.29
N LEU A 137 -8.98 16.97 -9.26
CA LEU A 137 -9.77 15.85 -9.81
C LEU A 137 -8.89 14.76 -10.45
N LYS A 138 -7.85 15.16 -11.18
CA LYS A 138 -6.89 14.20 -11.77
C LYS A 138 -6.15 13.43 -10.69
N MET A 139 -5.72 14.08 -9.61
CA MET A 139 -5.08 13.39 -8.49
C MET A 139 -6.03 12.39 -7.83
N ALA A 140 -7.32 12.75 -7.67
CA ALA A 140 -8.30 11.86 -7.05
C ALA A 140 -8.54 10.60 -7.89
N LYS A 141 -8.67 10.77 -9.22
CA LYS A 141 -8.81 9.66 -10.16
C LYS A 141 -7.57 8.76 -10.17
N ASN A 142 -6.37 9.34 -10.12
CA ASN A 142 -5.13 8.55 -10.07
C ASN A 142 -5.02 7.73 -8.79
N GLY A 143 -5.42 8.29 -7.64
CA GLY A 143 -5.47 7.55 -6.37
C GLY A 143 -6.43 6.35 -6.43
N GLN A 144 -7.63 6.54 -7.00
CA GLN A 144 -8.59 5.46 -7.20
C GLN A 144 -8.07 4.37 -8.14
N ASN A 145 -7.43 4.75 -9.25
CA ASN A 145 -6.86 3.80 -10.19
C ASN A 145 -5.75 2.95 -9.55
N GLN A 146 -4.89 3.56 -8.73
CA GLN A 146 -3.85 2.82 -8.01
C GLN A 146 -4.44 1.85 -6.98
N GLN A 147 -5.54 2.23 -6.32
CA GLN A 147 -6.22 1.36 -5.38
C GLN A 147 -6.86 0.16 -6.08
N ASN A 148 -7.51 0.38 -7.24
CA ASN A 148 -8.07 -0.69 -8.06
C ASN A 148 -6.98 -1.65 -8.56
N GLN A 149 -5.85 -1.13 -9.05
CA GLN A 149 -4.73 -1.96 -9.49
C GLN A 149 -4.16 -2.84 -8.37
N LYS A 150 -4.04 -2.30 -7.14
CA LYS A 150 -3.61 -3.10 -5.99
C LYS A 150 -4.60 -4.20 -5.65
N GLN A 151 -5.90 -3.92 -5.76
CA GLN A 151 -6.95 -4.89 -5.49
C GLN A 151 -6.98 -6.00 -6.55
N ASP A 152 -6.82 -5.66 -7.82
CA ASP A 152 -6.70 -6.61 -8.93
C ASP A 152 -5.47 -7.51 -8.76
N GLN A 153 -4.35 -6.93 -8.32
CA GLN A 153 -3.12 -7.69 -8.07
C GLN A 153 -3.28 -8.66 -6.89
N GLN A 154 -3.89 -8.23 -5.78
CA GLN A 154 -4.21 -9.12 -4.66
C GLN A 154 -5.14 -10.27 -5.05
N GLN A 155 -6.13 -10.03 -5.92
CA GLN A 155 -7.00 -11.08 -6.43
C GLN A 155 -6.25 -12.10 -7.29
N LYS A 156 -5.35 -11.64 -8.16
CA LYS A 156 -4.50 -12.53 -8.98
C LYS A 156 -3.59 -13.38 -8.11
N ASP A 157 -2.97 -12.79 -7.10
CA ASP A 157 -2.08 -13.51 -6.18
C ASP A 157 -2.85 -14.59 -5.40
N GLN A 158 -4.08 -14.28 -4.95
CA GLN A 158 -4.96 -15.28 -4.30
C GLN A 158 -5.35 -16.42 -5.25
N GLN A 159 -5.73 -16.11 -6.49
CA GLN A 159 -6.06 -17.15 -7.48
C GLN A 159 -4.87 -18.05 -7.77
N GLN A 160 -3.68 -17.46 -7.93
CA GLN A 160 -2.46 -18.24 -8.19
C GLN A 160 -2.14 -19.16 -7.00
N GLN A 161 -2.30 -18.66 -5.77
CA GLN A 161 -2.08 -19.44 -4.56
C GLN A 161 -3.07 -20.62 -4.43
N GLN A 162 -4.35 -20.41 -4.76
CA GLN A 162 -5.34 -21.50 -4.82
C GLN A 162 -5.00 -22.55 -5.88
N GLN A 163 -4.53 -22.11 -7.05
CA GLN A 163 -4.18 -23.01 -8.14
C GLN A 163 -2.96 -23.87 -7.80
N LEU A 164 -1.94 -23.27 -7.16
CA LEU A 164 -0.77 -23.98 -6.60
C LEU A 164 -1.19 -25.02 -5.56
N GLN A 165 -2.16 -24.68 -4.70
CA GLN A 165 -2.65 -25.58 -3.66
C GLN A 165 -3.43 -26.77 -4.23
N GLN A 166 -4.25 -26.55 -5.27
CA GLN A 166 -4.91 -27.64 -6.01
C GLN A 166 -3.89 -28.54 -6.71
N GLN A 167 -2.85 -27.97 -7.32
CA GLN A 167 -1.81 -28.76 -7.99
C GLN A 167 -1.05 -29.66 -6.99
N GLN A 168 -0.73 -29.14 -5.81
CA GLN A 168 -0.11 -29.94 -4.75
C GLN A 168 -1.03 -31.07 -4.26
N GLN A 169 -2.33 -30.82 -4.09
CA GLN A 169 -3.29 -31.86 -3.73
C GLN A 169 -3.38 -32.96 -4.79
N GLN A 170 -3.42 -32.59 -6.08
CA GLN A 170 -3.44 -33.57 -7.17
C GLN A 170 -2.15 -34.42 -7.21
N GLN A 171 -0.98 -33.81 -7.01
CA GLN A 171 0.28 -34.55 -6.93
C GLN A 171 0.30 -35.53 -5.75
N GLN A 172 -0.19 -35.11 -4.57
CA GLN A 172 -0.29 -36.00 -3.41
C GLN A 172 -1.25 -37.18 -3.68
N GLN A 173 -2.39 -36.94 -4.32
CA GLN A 173 -3.31 -38.02 -4.70
C GLN A 173 -2.69 -38.99 -5.71
N GLN A 174 -1.96 -38.50 -6.71
CA GLN A 174 -1.24 -39.36 -7.67
C GLN A 174 -0.16 -40.21 -6.99
N GLN A 175 0.61 -39.62 -6.06
CA GLN A 175 1.61 -40.37 -5.29
C GLN A 175 0.96 -41.46 -4.43
N GLN A 176 -0.17 -41.17 -3.78
CA GLN A 176 -0.91 -42.17 -3.01
C GLN A 176 -1.44 -43.31 -3.90
N GLN A 177 -1.96 -43.00 -5.10
CA GLN A 177 -2.41 -44.03 -6.05
C GLN A 177 -1.24 -44.90 -6.54
N GLN A 178 -0.09 -44.31 -6.84
CA GLN A 178 1.11 -45.07 -7.23
C GLN A 178 1.60 -45.99 -6.11
N GLN A 179 1.61 -45.51 -4.85
CA GLN A 179 1.95 -46.36 -3.71
C GLN A 179 0.97 -47.52 -3.53
N GLN A 180 -0.33 -47.29 -3.70
CA GLN A 180 -1.34 -48.37 -3.63
C GLN A 180 -1.14 -49.40 -4.76
N GLN A 181 -0.85 -48.97 -5.99
CA GLN A 181 -0.56 -49.88 -7.10
C GLN A 181 0.71 -50.71 -6.86
N GLN A 182 1.78 -50.10 -6.33
CA GLN A 182 2.99 -50.82 -5.98
C GLN A 182 2.75 -51.86 -4.87
N GLN A 183 1.92 -51.54 -3.86
CA GLN A 183 1.54 -52.51 -2.84
C GLN A 183 0.72 -53.68 -3.40
N GLN A 184 -0.19 -53.43 -4.35
CA GLN A 184 -0.93 -54.49 -5.04
C GLN A 184 -0.01 -55.37 -5.89
N GLN A 185 0.92 -54.79 -6.66
CA GLN A 185 1.89 -55.57 -7.44
C GLN A 185 2.81 -56.41 -6.57
N GLN A 186 3.22 -55.92 -5.39
CA GLN A 186 3.99 -56.74 -4.43
C GLN A 186 3.15 -57.87 -3.81
N GLN A 187 1.83 -57.71 -3.68
CA GLN A 187 0.95 -58.78 -3.23
C GLN A 187 0.69 -59.83 -4.32
N ASP A 188 0.56 -59.45 -5.59
CA ASP A 188 0.38 -60.39 -6.69
C ASP A 188 1.68 -61.06 -7.15
N GLY A 189 2.83 -60.37 -7.11
CA GLY A 189 4.15 -60.99 -7.31
C GLY A 189 4.49 -62.06 -6.26
N LYS A 190 3.99 -61.88 -5.02
CA LYS A 190 4.08 -62.92 -3.97
C LYS A 190 3.12 -64.10 -4.18
N LYS A 191 2.15 -64.02 -5.11
CA LYS A 191 1.32 -65.19 -5.48
C LYS A 191 1.96 -66.04 -6.57
N ASP A 192 2.76 -65.44 -7.46
CA ASP A 192 3.46 -66.19 -8.52
C ASP A 192 4.79 -66.81 -8.03
N ASP A 193 5.52 -66.17 -7.10
CA ASP A 193 6.67 -66.82 -6.41
C ASP A 193 6.24 -67.96 -5.46
N LYS A 194 4.93 -68.12 -5.24
CA LYS A 194 4.35 -69.24 -4.48
C LYS A 194 3.82 -70.37 -5.37
N LYS A 195 4.24 -70.40 -6.64
CA LYS A 195 4.06 -71.52 -7.57
C LYS A 195 5.39 -71.94 -8.22
N MET A 196 6.42 -72.21 -7.42
CA MET A 196 7.01 -73.53 -7.64
C MET A 196 5.95 -74.51 -7.15
N SER A 197 5.41 -75.37 -8.03
CA SER A 197 4.59 -76.47 -7.54
C SER A 197 5.37 -77.16 -6.42
N LYS A 198 4.70 -77.61 -5.34
CA LYS A 198 5.37 -78.48 -4.36
C LYS A 198 6.08 -79.65 -5.06
N GLU A 199 5.57 -80.07 -6.22
CA GLU A 199 6.17 -81.08 -7.09
C GLU A 199 7.45 -80.62 -7.77
N GLU A 200 7.56 -79.36 -8.20
CA GLU A 200 8.79 -78.80 -8.78
C GLU A 200 9.89 -78.68 -7.73
N ALA A 201 9.52 -78.19 -6.53
CA ALA A 201 10.45 -78.15 -5.40
C ALA A 201 10.88 -79.57 -4.97
N ALA A 202 9.97 -80.53 -4.96
CA ALA A 202 10.27 -81.93 -4.65
C ALA A 202 11.15 -82.59 -5.72
N MET A 203 10.89 -82.34 -7.02
CA MET A 203 11.74 -82.81 -8.12
C MET A 203 13.15 -82.24 -8.02
N MET A 204 13.29 -80.94 -7.71
CA MET A 204 14.59 -80.32 -7.56
C MET A 204 15.36 -80.87 -6.35
N LEU A 205 14.69 -81.09 -5.21
CA LEU A 205 15.29 -81.75 -4.05
C LEU A 205 15.73 -83.19 -4.37
N GLN A 206 14.90 -83.95 -5.09
CA GLN A 206 15.21 -85.32 -5.47
C GLN A 206 16.37 -85.38 -6.48
N ALA A 207 16.47 -84.42 -7.39
CA ALA A 207 17.61 -84.29 -8.31
C ALA A 207 18.91 -84.03 -7.53
N ILE A 208 18.90 -83.09 -6.58
CA ILE A 208 20.05 -82.78 -5.73
C ILE A 208 20.47 -84.00 -4.88
N GLU A 209 19.51 -84.71 -4.29
CA GLU A 209 19.79 -85.89 -3.47
C GLU A 209 20.39 -87.03 -4.31
N ASN A 210 19.94 -87.20 -5.55
CA ASN A 210 20.50 -88.18 -6.47
C ASN A 210 21.91 -87.81 -6.93
N ASP A 211 22.16 -86.53 -7.23
CA ASP A 211 23.49 -86.02 -7.59
C ASP A 211 24.48 -86.22 -6.43
N GLU A 212 24.05 -85.95 -5.19
CA GLU A 212 24.86 -86.20 -4.00
C GLU A 212 25.19 -87.69 -3.84
N LYS A 213 24.20 -88.58 -4.03
CA LYS A 213 24.43 -90.04 -3.98
C LYS A 213 25.40 -90.51 -5.06
N GLN A 214 25.28 -90.00 -6.28
CA GLN A 214 26.21 -90.32 -7.36
C GLN A 214 27.62 -89.86 -7.01
N LEU A 215 27.77 -88.64 -6.49
CA LEU A 215 29.07 -88.12 -6.06
C LEU A 215 29.68 -88.96 -4.93
N GLN A 216 28.87 -89.36 -3.94
CA GLN A 216 29.31 -90.23 -2.85
C GLN A 216 29.77 -91.60 -3.36
N GLN A 217 29.06 -92.15 -4.35
CA GLN A 217 29.43 -93.41 -4.97
C GLN A 217 30.71 -93.29 -5.77
N GLU A 218 30.87 -92.23 -6.57
CA GLU A 218 32.11 -91.96 -7.32
C GLU A 218 33.32 -91.77 -6.37
N ILE A 219 33.13 -91.04 -5.26
CA ILE A 219 34.15 -90.89 -4.22
C ILE A 219 34.49 -92.26 -3.60
N ARG A 220 33.48 -93.10 -3.34
CA ARG A 220 33.69 -94.44 -2.77
C ARG A 220 34.43 -95.34 -3.75
N GLU A 221 34.07 -95.35 -5.02
CA GLU A 221 34.75 -96.10 -6.08
C GLU A 221 36.21 -95.63 -6.25
N LYS A 222 36.45 -94.31 -6.27
CA LYS A 222 37.82 -93.75 -6.27
C LYS A 222 38.60 -94.11 -5.01
N ARG A 223 37.98 -94.17 -3.83
CA ARG A 223 38.60 -94.61 -2.57
C ARG A 223 38.89 -96.11 -2.51
N VAL A 224 38.10 -96.92 -3.22
CA VAL A 224 38.33 -98.37 -3.34
C VAL A 224 39.42 -98.66 -4.37
N SER A 225 39.48 -97.92 -5.50
CA SER A 225 40.56 -98.07 -6.50
C SER A 225 41.92 -97.55 -6.02
N THR A 226 41.95 -96.66 -5.02
CA THR A 226 43.20 -96.22 -4.36
C THR A 226 43.67 -97.14 -3.23
N LYS A 227 42.97 -98.24 -2.95
CA LYS A 227 43.36 -99.26 -1.98
C LYS A 227 44.04 -100.47 -2.62
N GLU A 228 44.98 -100.23 -3.53
CA GLU A 228 46.06 -101.18 -3.84
C GLU A 228 47.29 -100.46 -4.41
N PHE A 229 48.00 -99.71 -3.56
CA PHE A 229 49.44 -99.52 -3.71
C PHE A 229 50.11 -99.82 -2.37
N LYS A 230 50.67 -101.03 -2.27
CA LYS A 230 51.70 -101.38 -1.28
C LYS A 230 52.85 -100.39 -1.45
N VAL A 231 53.11 -99.57 -0.45
CA VAL A 231 54.40 -98.90 -0.31
C VAL A 231 55.13 -99.56 0.85
N LEU A 232 56.23 -100.22 0.49
CA LEU A 232 57.23 -100.78 1.37
C LEU A 232 57.89 -99.65 2.17
N LYS A 233 57.98 -99.90 3.48
CA LYS A 233 58.97 -99.48 4.47
C LYS A 233 60.14 -98.62 3.95
N ASP A 234 60.45 -97.56 4.69
CA ASP A 234 61.76 -97.43 5.32
C ASP A 234 61.64 -96.62 6.62
N TRP A 235 62.28 -97.17 7.66
CA TRP A 235 62.27 -96.93 9.13
C TRP A 235 60.97 -97.17 9.92
#